data_AF-A0AAE1F672-F1
#
_entry.id   AF-A0AAE1F672-F1
#
_cell.length_a   1.000
_cell.length_b   1.000
_cell.length_c   1.000
_cell.angle_alpha   90.00
_cell.angle_beta   90.00
_cell.angle_gamma   90.00
#
_symmetry.space_group_name_H-M   'P 1'
#
loop_
_entity.id
_entity.type
_entity.pdbx_description
1 polymer ?
#
loop_
_entity_poly.entity_id
_entity_poly.type
_entity_poly.pdbx_seq_one_letter_code
_entity_poly.pdbx_strand_id
1 'polypeptide(L)'
;MLEGKGFGRYGGYCTVIGGILIHLTLGNIYSFGNMLTYIGSYMHQRVTTHVTYSNTIWVNSITTATKGLLMVFGGLLEHVVGPRITCFIGCTLLSAGIMLTYYTIDMSLFAVIMTYGFLAGIGTSLAYTTPLACGMKWYPESKGLVNGLVVAGFGLGALGSTSFQTQYLNPHNFPPDYNTGYFTEAEILDKVPSLFIALGCIFLLMQYIGCVLLNKPSEDKVSESQEEMVRLLEGDEN
;
A
#
# COMPACT_ATOMS: atom_id res chain seq x y z
N MET A 1 5.53 23.47 -13.04
CA MET A 1 6.15 24.45 -12.10
C MET A 1 5.71 24.21 -10.65
N LEU A 2 5.94 23.01 -10.10
CA LEU A 2 5.76 22.73 -8.66
C LEU A 2 6.95 21.94 -8.10
N GLU A 3 8.16 22.19 -8.61
CA GLU A 3 9.38 21.69 -7.97
C GLU A 3 9.71 22.60 -6.80
N GLY A 4 9.06 22.29 -5.68
CA GLY A 4 9.13 23.05 -4.46
C GLY A 4 10.54 23.00 -3.86
N LYS A 5 11.15 24.18 -3.77
CA LYS A 5 12.26 24.59 -2.89
C LYS A 5 11.98 24.36 -1.38
N GLY A 6 11.07 23.47 -1.00
CA GLY A 6 10.33 23.54 0.27
C GLY A 6 10.98 22.89 1.49
N PHE A 7 12.02 22.06 1.36
CA PHE A 7 12.51 21.29 2.52
C PHE A 7 14.02 21.38 2.82
N GLY A 8 14.79 22.16 2.06
CA GLY A 8 16.19 22.47 2.39
C GLY A 8 17.03 21.25 2.80
N ARG A 9 17.57 21.25 4.03
CA ARG A 9 18.36 20.15 4.63
C ARG A 9 17.51 18.99 5.18
N TYR A 10 16.22 19.21 5.44
CA TYR A 10 15.32 18.23 6.06
C TYR A 10 14.55 17.36 5.05
N GLY A 11 14.65 17.66 3.76
CA GLY A 11 13.90 16.97 2.70
C GLY A 11 14.16 15.46 2.63
N GLY A 12 15.38 15.02 2.93
CA GLY A 12 15.70 13.59 3.03
C GLY A 12 14.90 12.89 4.12
N TYR A 13 14.91 13.42 5.35
CA TYR A 13 14.15 12.85 6.47
C TYR A 13 12.64 12.82 6.18
N CYS A 14 12.08 13.92 5.65
CA CYS A 14 10.67 13.97 5.27
C CYS A 14 10.32 12.92 4.22
N THR A 15 11.18 12.72 3.22
CA THR A 15 10.97 11.73 2.16
C THR A 15 10.98 10.30 2.72
N VAL A 16 11.89 9.99 3.63
CA VAL A 16 11.96 8.67 4.28
C VAL A 16 10.72 8.42 5.14
N ILE A 17 10.33 9.38 5.99
CA ILE A 17 9.14 9.28 6.84
C ILE A 17 7.88 9.15 5.98
N GLY A 18 7.74 9.97 4.93
CA GLY A 18 6.62 9.89 3.99
C GLY A 18 6.57 8.54 3.27
N GLY A 19 7.72 8.03 2.85
CA GLY A 19 7.83 6.71 2.22
C GLY A 19 7.41 5.57 3.14
N ILE A 20 7.82 5.61 4.42
CA ILE A 20 7.40 4.66 5.45
C ILE A 20 5.88 4.71 5.61
N LEU A 21 5.27 5.90 5.74
CA LEU A 21 3.82 6.05 5.89
C LEU A 21 3.05 5.48 4.70
N ILE A 22 3.49 5.76 3.47
CA ILE A 22 2.90 5.18 2.26
C ILE A 22 3.02 3.66 2.29
N HIS A 23 4.22 3.12 2.52
CA HIS A 23 4.45 1.68 2.53
C HIS A 23 3.67 0.97 3.65
N LEU A 24 3.43 1.64 4.78
CA LEU A 24 2.60 1.11 5.86
C LEU A 24 1.17 0.81 5.40
N THR A 25 0.63 1.61 4.49
CA THR A 25 -0.68 1.34 3.87
C THR A 25 -0.61 0.30 2.76
N LEU A 26 0.47 0.30 1.95
CA LEU A 26 0.68 -0.72 0.90
C LEU A 26 0.85 -2.13 1.50
N GLY A 27 1.36 -2.19 2.72
CA GLY A 27 1.54 -3.40 3.54
C GLY A 27 0.27 -4.19 3.82
N ASN A 28 -0.90 -3.56 3.66
CA ASN A 28 -2.20 -4.20 3.84
C ASN A 28 -2.37 -5.48 3.00
N ILE A 29 -1.67 -5.61 1.85
CA ILE A 29 -1.72 -6.84 1.05
C ILE A 29 -1.31 -8.10 1.84
N TYR A 30 -0.40 -7.96 2.81
CA TYR A 30 0.02 -9.07 3.67
C TYR A 30 -1.00 -9.38 4.78
N SER A 31 -1.90 -8.45 5.11
CA SER A 31 -3.02 -8.71 6.01
C SER A 31 -4.19 -9.43 5.32
N PHE A 32 -4.10 -9.70 4.01
CA PHE A 32 -5.21 -10.28 3.27
C PHE A 32 -5.62 -11.67 3.79
N GLY A 33 -4.69 -12.44 4.37
CA GLY A 33 -5.01 -13.71 5.02
C GLY A 33 -6.08 -13.58 6.11
N ASN A 34 -6.06 -12.47 6.86
CA ASN A 34 -7.08 -12.14 7.85
C ASN A 34 -8.38 -11.68 7.18
N MET A 35 -8.30 -10.79 6.18
CA MET A 35 -9.48 -10.34 5.43
C MET A 35 -10.21 -11.47 4.71
N LEU A 36 -9.49 -12.49 4.25
CA LEU A 36 -10.04 -13.65 3.55
C LEU A 36 -11.10 -14.38 4.37
N THR A 37 -10.89 -14.53 5.68
CA THR A 37 -11.86 -15.23 6.55
C THR A 37 -13.15 -14.44 6.66
N TYR A 38 -13.06 -13.11 6.81
CA TYR A 38 -14.21 -12.23 6.92
C TYR A 38 -14.95 -12.02 5.59
N ILE A 39 -14.23 -11.79 4.49
CA ILE A 39 -14.83 -11.66 3.15
C ILE A 39 -15.49 -12.96 2.75
N GLY A 40 -14.79 -14.09 2.91
CA GLY A 40 -15.33 -15.41 2.58
C GLY A 40 -16.59 -15.71 3.38
N SER A 41 -16.58 -15.46 4.70
CA SER A 41 -17.76 -15.65 5.56
C SER A 41 -18.92 -14.74 5.16
N TYR A 42 -18.65 -13.45 4.94
CA TYR A 42 -19.67 -12.50 4.52
C TYR A 42 -20.34 -12.91 3.20
N MET A 43 -19.53 -13.18 2.18
CA MET A 43 -20.04 -13.55 0.88
C MET A 43 -20.78 -14.89 0.91
N HIS A 44 -20.28 -15.88 1.66
CA HIS A 44 -20.93 -17.17 1.79
C HIS A 44 -22.31 -17.08 2.45
N GLN A 45 -22.43 -16.24 3.50
CA GLN A 45 -23.65 -16.10 4.30
C GLN A 45 -24.67 -15.13 3.70
N ARG A 46 -24.21 -14.03 3.07
CA ARG A 46 -25.07 -12.90 2.66
C ARG A 46 -25.24 -12.76 1.15
N VAL A 47 -24.36 -13.33 0.34
CA VAL A 47 -24.36 -13.14 -1.12
C VAL A 47 -24.66 -14.45 -1.86
N THR A 48 -23.82 -15.46 -1.68
CA THR A 48 -23.99 -16.78 -2.31
C THR A 48 -23.17 -17.86 -1.61
N THR A 49 -23.79 -19.02 -1.38
CA THR A 49 -23.14 -20.19 -0.78
C THR A 49 -22.10 -20.85 -1.70
N HIS A 50 -22.03 -20.46 -2.98
CA HIS A 50 -21.03 -20.96 -3.92
C HIS A 50 -19.64 -20.33 -3.74
N VAL A 51 -19.54 -19.19 -3.05
CA VAL A 51 -18.24 -18.57 -2.76
C VAL A 51 -17.56 -19.36 -1.65
N THR A 52 -16.38 -19.88 -1.96
CA THR A 52 -15.50 -20.54 -1.01
C THR A 52 -14.28 -19.68 -0.69
N TYR A 53 -13.55 -20.04 0.36
CA TYR A 53 -12.24 -19.45 0.65
C TYR A 53 -11.27 -19.57 -0.54
N SER A 54 -11.27 -20.71 -1.23
CA SER A 54 -10.45 -20.92 -2.44
C SER A 54 -10.77 -19.91 -3.55
N ASN A 55 -12.04 -19.50 -3.69
CA ASN A 55 -12.41 -18.45 -4.64
C ASN A 55 -11.93 -17.06 -4.17
N THR A 56 -12.02 -16.78 -2.87
CA THR A 56 -11.66 -15.48 -2.29
C THR A 56 -10.17 -15.18 -2.40
N ILE A 57 -9.30 -16.20 -2.40
CA ILE A 57 -7.85 -16.06 -2.63
C ILE A 57 -7.53 -15.32 -3.93
N TRP A 58 -8.38 -15.46 -4.96
CA TRP A 58 -8.17 -14.79 -6.26
C TRP A 58 -8.08 -13.27 -6.15
N VAL A 59 -8.72 -12.66 -5.15
CA VAL A 59 -8.61 -11.21 -4.93
C VAL A 59 -7.14 -10.81 -4.72
N ASN A 60 -6.43 -11.45 -3.79
CA ASN A 60 -5.02 -11.15 -3.52
C ASN A 60 -4.08 -11.61 -4.64
N SER A 61 -4.38 -12.73 -5.31
CA SER A 61 -3.62 -13.17 -6.47
C SER A 61 -3.66 -12.14 -7.60
N ILE A 62 -4.84 -11.58 -7.87
CA ILE A 62 -5.01 -10.52 -8.87
C ILE A 62 -4.34 -9.23 -8.38
N THR A 63 -4.49 -8.81 -7.12
CA THR A 63 -3.76 -7.64 -6.59
C THR A 63 -2.25 -7.78 -6.82
N THR A 64 -1.69 -8.94 -6.49
CA THR A 64 -0.24 -9.19 -6.61
C THR A 64 0.20 -9.27 -8.06
N ALA A 65 -0.56 -9.94 -8.93
CA ALA A 65 -0.29 -10.04 -10.36
C ALA A 65 -0.36 -8.66 -11.03
N THR A 66 -1.42 -7.90 -10.80
CA THR A 66 -1.58 -6.53 -11.30
C THR A 66 -0.46 -5.63 -10.81
N LYS A 67 -0.10 -5.71 -9.52
CA LYS A 67 1.03 -4.96 -8.97
C LYS A 67 2.32 -5.27 -9.72
N GLY A 68 2.64 -6.55 -9.93
CA GLY A 68 3.85 -6.99 -10.61
C GLY A 68 3.90 -6.55 -12.07
N LEU A 69 2.80 -6.73 -12.82
CA LEU A 69 2.70 -6.35 -14.22
C LEU A 69 2.77 -4.83 -14.44
N LEU A 70 2.16 -4.06 -13.54
CA LEU A 70 2.04 -2.61 -13.71
C LEU A 70 3.15 -1.80 -13.06
N MET A 71 4.04 -2.42 -12.29
CA MET A 71 5.14 -1.72 -11.63
C MET A 71 6.07 -1.00 -12.62
N VAL A 72 6.31 -1.59 -13.80
CA VAL A 72 7.10 -0.96 -14.87
C VAL A 72 6.43 0.33 -15.34
N PHE A 73 5.11 0.31 -15.52
CA PHE A 73 4.34 1.49 -15.91
C PHE A 73 4.34 2.57 -14.82
N GLY A 74 4.39 2.18 -13.54
CA GLY A 74 4.58 3.12 -12.44
C GLY A 74 5.88 3.91 -12.55
N GLY A 75 6.99 3.24 -12.84
CA GLY A 75 8.27 3.90 -13.10
C GLY A 75 8.22 4.82 -14.32
N LEU A 76 7.64 4.37 -15.44
CA LEU A 76 7.49 5.19 -16.64
C LEU A 76 6.63 6.44 -16.39
N LEU A 77 5.52 6.30 -15.66
CA LEU A 77 4.65 7.43 -15.31
C LEU A 77 5.39 8.43 -14.42
N GLU A 78 6.14 7.96 -13.42
CA GLU A 78 7.02 8.82 -12.60
C GLU A 78 8.00 9.65 -13.42
N HIS A 79 8.57 9.10 -14.50
CA HIS A 79 9.45 9.87 -15.39
C HIS A 79 8.73 10.98 -16.15
N VAL A 80 7.44 10.81 -16.48
CA VAL A 80 6.66 11.76 -17.29
C VAL A 80 6.02 12.85 -16.44
N VAL A 81 5.32 12.48 -15.35
CA VAL A 81 4.54 13.41 -14.52
C VAL A 81 5.23 13.79 -13.21
N GLY A 82 6.34 13.12 -12.89
CA GLY A 82 7.10 13.34 -11.67
C GLY A 82 6.60 12.51 -10.47
N PRO A 83 7.44 12.38 -9.44
CA PRO A 83 7.23 11.44 -8.34
C PRO A 83 5.97 11.72 -7.52
N ARG A 84 5.75 12.98 -7.12
CA ARG A 84 4.62 13.35 -6.27
C ARG A 84 3.27 13.03 -6.89
N ILE A 85 3.12 13.32 -8.19
CA ILE A 85 1.86 13.14 -8.91
C ILE A 85 1.60 11.64 -9.11
N THR A 86 2.61 10.87 -9.55
CA THR A 86 2.48 9.42 -9.70
C THR A 86 2.09 8.74 -8.39
N CYS A 87 2.76 9.11 -7.30
CA CYS A 87 2.46 8.58 -5.99
C CYS A 87 1.04 8.94 -5.53
N PHE A 88 0.62 10.19 -5.70
CA PHE A 88 -0.73 10.64 -5.35
C PHE A 88 -1.83 9.92 -6.14
N ILE A 89 -1.64 9.71 -7.44
CA ILE A 89 -2.55 8.92 -8.28
C ILE A 89 -2.63 7.48 -7.76
N GLY A 90 -1.48 6.86 -7.48
CA GLY A 90 -1.42 5.51 -6.94
C GLY A 90 -2.15 5.35 -5.62
N CYS A 91 -1.86 6.22 -4.66
CA CYS A 91 -2.50 6.25 -3.35
C CYS A 91 -4.02 6.44 -3.46
N THR A 92 -4.46 7.38 -4.29
CA THR A 92 -5.89 7.63 -4.51
C THR A 92 -6.57 6.40 -5.12
N LEU A 93 -5.97 5.76 -6.11
CA LEU A 93 -6.52 4.54 -6.73
C LEU A 93 -6.58 3.36 -5.77
N LEU A 94 -5.57 3.19 -4.91
CA LEU A 94 -5.56 2.15 -3.88
C LEU A 94 -6.69 2.37 -2.89
N SER A 95 -6.76 3.56 -2.30
CA SER A 95 -7.78 3.88 -1.30
C SER A 95 -9.18 3.87 -1.90
N ALA A 96 -9.36 4.41 -3.10
CA ALA A 96 -10.63 4.35 -3.83
C ALA A 96 -11.03 2.90 -4.14
N GLY A 97 -10.10 2.05 -4.61
CA GLY A 97 -10.36 0.65 -4.89
C GLY A 97 -10.84 -0.12 -3.67
N ILE A 98 -10.22 0.12 -2.51
CA ILE A 98 -10.67 -0.45 -1.23
C ILE A 98 -12.04 0.11 -0.84
N MET A 99 -12.27 1.42 -0.92
CA MET A 99 -13.58 2.02 -0.57
C MET A 99 -14.70 1.55 -1.49
N LEU A 100 -14.43 1.41 -2.79
CA LEU A 100 -15.37 0.87 -3.78
C LEU A 100 -15.79 -0.56 -3.43
N THR A 101 -14.94 -1.32 -2.73
CA THR A 101 -15.28 -2.66 -2.26
C THR A 101 -16.47 -2.67 -1.31
N TYR A 102 -16.72 -1.59 -0.56
CA TYR A 102 -17.94 -1.43 0.25
C TYR A 102 -19.22 -1.70 -0.54
N TYR A 103 -19.28 -1.23 -1.79
CA TYR A 103 -20.46 -1.42 -2.65
C TYR A 103 -20.42 -2.76 -3.37
N THR A 104 -19.22 -3.22 -3.79
CA THR A 104 -19.12 -4.43 -4.62
C THR A 104 -19.17 -5.73 -3.84
N ILE A 105 -18.91 -5.69 -2.52
CA ILE A 105 -18.96 -6.88 -1.64
C ILE A 105 -20.34 -7.56 -1.66
N ASP A 106 -21.41 -6.77 -1.82
CA ASP A 106 -22.80 -7.26 -1.90
C ASP A 106 -23.20 -7.72 -3.31
N MET A 107 -22.43 -7.36 -4.33
CA MET A 107 -22.77 -7.64 -5.72
C MET A 107 -22.28 -9.02 -6.16
N SER A 108 -20.98 -9.24 -6.10
CA SER A 108 -20.34 -10.50 -6.51
C SER A 108 -18.87 -10.53 -6.17
N LEU A 109 -18.30 -11.73 -6.08
CA LEU A 109 -16.86 -11.90 -5.88
C LEU A 109 -16.05 -11.31 -7.04
N PHE A 110 -16.56 -11.40 -8.27
CA PHE A 110 -15.90 -10.79 -9.43
C PHE A 110 -15.79 -9.26 -9.27
N ALA A 111 -16.84 -8.60 -8.78
CA ALA A 111 -16.80 -7.16 -8.54
C ALA A 111 -15.79 -6.78 -7.45
N VAL A 112 -15.66 -7.59 -6.39
CA VAL A 112 -14.61 -7.43 -5.36
C VAL A 112 -13.21 -7.64 -5.95
N ILE A 113 -13.03 -8.62 -6.83
CA ILE A 113 -11.75 -8.83 -7.55
C ILE A 113 -11.42 -7.62 -8.42
N MET A 114 -12.40 -6.97 -9.05
CA MET A 114 -12.13 -5.78 -9.85
C MET A 114 -11.76 -4.55 -9.01
N THR A 115 -12.36 -4.37 -7.84
CA THR A 115 -12.11 -3.20 -6.97
C THR A 115 -10.91 -3.41 -6.04
N TYR A 116 -10.94 -4.44 -5.19
CA TYR A 116 -9.87 -4.74 -4.23
C TYR A 116 -8.69 -5.48 -4.88
N GLY A 117 -8.96 -6.28 -5.90
CA GLY A 117 -7.92 -6.99 -6.65
C GLY A 117 -7.21 -6.04 -7.61
N PHE A 118 -7.87 -5.76 -8.72
CA PHE A 118 -7.29 -5.08 -9.87
C PHE A 118 -7.04 -3.58 -9.61
N LEU A 119 -8.07 -2.81 -9.22
CA LEU A 119 -7.95 -1.36 -9.04
C LEU A 119 -6.98 -0.98 -7.91
N ALA A 120 -7.07 -1.64 -6.76
CA ALA A 120 -6.10 -1.46 -5.69
C ALA A 120 -4.69 -1.99 -6.05
N GLY A 121 -4.59 -3.02 -6.89
CA GLY A 121 -3.32 -3.49 -7.47
C GLY A 121 -2.65 -2.43 -8.35
N ILE A 122 -3.42 -1.72 -9.19
CA ILE A 122 -2.93 -0.57 -9.97
C ILE A 122 -2.39 0.49 -9.01
N GLY A 123 -3.20 0.90 -8.03
CA GLY A 123 -2.80 1.94 -7.07
C GLY A 123 -1.50 1.62 -6.34
N THR A 124 -1.38 0.37 -5.88
CA THR A 124 -0.17 -0.13 -5.21
C THR A 124 1.05 -0.08 -6.12
N SER A 125 0.91 -0.46 -7.40
CA SER A 125 2.02 -0.46 -8.36
C SER A 125 2.62 0.94 -8.57
N LEU A 126 1.76 1.95 -8.70
CA LEU A 126 2.16 3.34 -8.92
C LEU A 126 2.77 3.97 -7.67
N ALA A 127 2.25 3.66 -6.48
CA ALA A 127 2.72 4.25 -5.23
C ALA A 127 3.98 3.60 -4.65
N TYR A 128 4.32 2.37 -5.06
CA TYR A 128 5.41 1.59 -4.48
C TYR A 128 6.80 2.11 -4.86
N THR A 129 7.04 2.37 -6.14
CA THR A 129 8.40 2.67 -6.65
C THR A 129 8.91 4.04 -6.25
N THR A 130 8.00 5.01 -6.16
CA THR A 130 8.37 6.42 -6.03
C THR A 130 9.06 6.76 -4.71
N PRO A 131 8.59 6.32 -3.53
CA PRO A 131 9.28 6.64 -2.28
C PRO A 131 10.67 6.00 -2.18
N LEU A 132 10.83 4.80 -2.75
CA LEU A 132 12.12 4.12 -2.82
C LEU A 132 13.09 4.90 -3.71
N ALA A 133 12.65 5.28 -4.91
CA ALA A 133 13.45 6.06 -5.85
C ALA A 133 13.86 7.43 -5.27
N CYS A 134 12.94 8.12 -4.59
CA CYS A 134 13.25 9.40 -3.94
C CYS A 134 14.21 9.25 -2.76
N GLY A 135 14.01 8.23 -1.92
CA GLY A 135 14.90 7.94 -0.78
C GLY A 135 16.33 7.65 -1.21
N MET A 136 16.51 6.83 -2.25
CA MET A 136 17.83 6.51 -2.82
C MET A 136 18.56 7.74 -3.39
N LYS A 137 17.81 8.70 -3.94
CA LYS A 137 18.38 9.95 -4.46
C LYS A 137 18.83 10.89 -3.35
N TRP A 138 18.14 10.90 -2.21
CA TRP A 138 18.53 11.70 -1.04
C TRP A 138 19.73 11.13 -0.29
N TYR A 139 19.91 9.81 -0.32
CA TYR A 139 20.94 9.10 0.43
C TYR A 139 21.67 8.08 -0.45
N PRO A 140 22.54 8.54 -1.37
CA PRO A 140 23.19 7.66 -2.34
C PRO A 140 24.18 6.67 -1.73
N GLU A 141 24.78 7.01 -0.59
CA GLU A 141 25.72 6.14 0.15
C GLU A 141 25.00 5.06 0.97
N SER A 142 23.76 5.32 1.39
CA SER A 142 22.99 4.44 2.28
C SER A 142 21.66 3.97 1.66
N LYS A 143 21.65 3.81 0.32
CA LYS A 143 20.49 3.34 -0.46
C LYS A 143 19.84 2.08 0.14
N GLY A 144 20.66 1.12 0.56
CA GLY A 144 20.20 -0.14 1.15
C GLY A 144 19.47 0.06 2.48
N LEU A 145 20.04 0.87 3.38
CA LEU A 145 19.43 1.16 4.68
C LEU A 145 18.11 1.93 4.51
N VAL A 146 18.09 2.94 3.64
CA VAL A 146 16.89 3.76 3.40
C VAL A 146 15.75 2.93 2.79
N ASN A 147 16.04 2.13 1.76
CA ASN A 147 15.04 1.22 1.21
C ASN A 147 14.58 0.19 2.24
N GLY A 148 15.51 -0.34 3.04
CA GLY A 148 15.18 -1.26 4.14
C GLY A 148 14.19 -0.66 5.14
N LEU A 149 14.39 0.59 5.55
CA LEU A 149 13.47 1.30 6.46
C LEU A 149 12.09 1.52 5.82
N VAL A 150 12.05 1.95 4.56
CA VAL A 150 10.78 2.18 3.84
C VAL A 150 10.02 0.86 3.66
N VAL A 151 10.70 -0.22 3.26
CA VAL A 151 10.11 -1.55 3.10
C VAL A 151 9.74 -2.18 4.45
N ALA A 152 10.47 -1.89 5.54
CA ALA A 152 10.06 -2.30 6.88
C ALA A 152 8.68 -1.74 7.26
N GLY A 153 8.37 -0.50 6.81
CA GLY A 153 7.03 0.07 6.91
C GLY A 153 5.95 -0.83 6.29
N PHE A 154 6.24 -1.47 5.16
CA PHE A 154 5.35 -2.43 4.50
C PHE A 154 5.02 -3.64 5.39
N GLY A 155 6.02 -4.23 6.05
CA GLY A 155 5.82 -5.34 6.97
C GLY A 155 5.02 -4.92 8.23
N LEU A 156 5.37 -3.79 8.83
CA LEU A 156 4.67 -3.23 9.99
C LEU A 156 3.22 -2.87 9.68
N GLY A 157 2.94 -2.44 8.45
CA GLY A 157 1.61 -2.17 7.95
C GLY A 157 0.67 -3.36 8.03
N ALA A 158 1.18 -4.56 7.74
CA ALA A 158 0.41 -5.80 7.84
C ALA A 158 0.00 -6.11 9.29
N LEU A 159 0.92 -5.91 10.23
CA LEU A 159 0.66 -6.10 11.66
C LEU A 159 -0.43 -5.14 12.14
N GLY A 160 -0.27 -3.83 11.87
CA GLY A 160 -1.25 -2.82 12.25
C GLY A 160 -2.61 -3.04 11.60
N SER A 161 -2.63 -3.35 10.30
CA SER A 161 -3.88 -3.60 9.56
C SER A 161 -4.60 -4.84 10.09
N THR A 162 -3.88 -5.94 10.34
CA THR A 162 -4.47 -7.18 10.88
C THR A 162 -5.07 -6.95 12.26
N SER A 163 -4.34 -6.28 13.16
CA SER A 163 -4.84 -5.95 14.49
C SER A 163 -6.09 -5.07 14.43
N PHE A 164 -6.07 -4.02 13.59
CA PHE A 164 -7.22 -3.15 13.40
C PHE A 164 -8.43 -3.90 12.84
N GLN A 165 -8.25 -4.70 11.80
CA GLN A 165 -9.33 -5.48 11.16
C GLN A 165 -10.01 -6.42 12.17
N THR A 166 -9.23 -7.18 12.93
CA THR A 166 -9.77 -8.13 13.92
C THR A 166 -10.44 -7.41 15.08
N GLN A 167 -9.85 -6.34 15.61
CA GLN A 167 -10.46 -5.56 16.68
C GLN A 167 -11.77 -4.87 16.23
N TYR A 168 -11.82 -4.40 14.99
CA TYR A 168 -12.99 -3.75 14.42
C TYR A 168 -14.14 -4.74 14.15
N LEU A 169 -13.83 -5.88 13.52
CA LEU A 169 -14.83 -6.87 13.12
C LEU A 169 -15.22 -7.82 14.23
N ASN A 170 -14.25 -8.31 14.99
CA ASN A 170 -14.42 -9.37 15.98
C ASN A 170 -13.82 -8.99 17.35
N PRO A 171 -14.31 -7.92 18.01
CA PRO A 171 -13.77 -7.44 19.28
C PRO A 171 -13.90 -8.44 20.43
N HIS A 172 -14.91 -9.31 20.36
CA HIS A 172 -15.17 -10.35 21.36
C HIS A 172 -14.51 -11.69 21.03
N ASN A 173 -13.76 -11.76 19.93
CA ASN A 173 -13.03 -12.94 19.48
C ASN A 173 -13.92 -14.20 19.38
N PHE A 174 -15.10 -14.05 18.77
CA PHE A 174 -15.98 -15.17 18.44
C PHE A 174 -15.24 -16.18 17.57
N PRO A 175 -15.38 -17.49 17.81
CA PRO A 175 -14.81 -18.52 16.95
C PRO A 175 -15.64 -18.67 15.66
N PRO A 176 -15.02 -19.10 14.54
CA PRO A 176 -15.78 -19.54 13.38
C PRO A 176 -16.53 -20.85 13.68
N ASP A 177 -17.55 -21.16 12.89
CA ASP A 177 -18.26 -22.43 12.98
C ASP A 177 -17.30 -23.60 12.68
N TYR A 178 -17.26 -24.61 13.56
CA TYR A 178 -16.28 -25.70 13.47
C TYR A 178 -16.51 -26.66 12.28
N ASN A 179 -17.73 -26.71 11.75
CA ASN A 179 -18.08 -27.63 10.66
C ASN A 179 -17.78 -27.02 9.29
N THR A 180 -18.02 -25.71 9.16
CA THR A 180 -17.94 -24.99 7.88
C THR A 180 -16.72 -24.08 7.78
N GLY A 181 -16.14 -23.68 8.91
CA GLY A 181 -15.03 -22.75 8.99
C GLY A 181 -15.39 -21.28 8.74
N TYR A 182 -16.69 -20.93 8.61
CA TYR A 182 -17.15 -19.57 8.38
C TYR A 182 -17.68 -18.91 9.66
N PHE A 183 -17.57 -17.59 9.75
CA PHE A 183 -18.29 -16.81 10.74
C PHE A 183 -19.78 -16.72 10.37
N THR A 184 -20.64 -17.00 11.34
CA THR A 184 -22.11 -16.92 11.22
C THR A 184 -22.70 -15.76 12.00
N GLU A 185 -21.93 -15.19 12.94
CA GLU A 185 -22.37 -14.13 13.84
C GLU A 185 -22.70 -12.84 13.09
N ALA A 186 -23.93 -12.36 13.22
CA ALA A 186 -24.40 -11.14 12.56
C ALA A 186 -23.56 -9.91 12.94
N GLU A 187 -23.07 -9.84 14.19
CA GLU A 187 -22.23 -8.74 14.68
C GLU A 187 -20.92 -8.59 13.89
N ILE A 188 -20.35 -9.71 13.40
CA ILE A 188 -19.17 -9.69 12.55
C ILE A 188 -19.59 -9.33 11.12
N LEU A 189 -20.57 -10.06 10.59
CA LEU A 189 -20.96 -9.97 9.17
C LEU A 189 -21.43 -8.56 8.80
N ASP A 190 -22.27 -7.94 9.61
CA ASP A 190 -22.82 -6.61 9.32
C ASP A 190 -21.75 -5.50 9.34
N LYS A 191 -20.61 -5.73 10.01
CA LYS A 191 -19.47 -4.80 10.04
C LYS A 191 -18.54 -4.95 8.83
N VAL A 192 -18.55 -6.08 8.11
CA VAL A 192 -17.60 -6.38 7.02
C VAL A 192 -17.60 -5.31 5.92
N PRO A 193 -18.75 -4.87 5.37
CA PRO A 193 -18.74 -3.81 4.37
C PRO A 193 -18.10 -2.52 4.91
N SER A 194 -18.53 -2.07 6.11
CA SER A 194 -18.08 -0.80 6.70
C SER A 194 -16.56 -0.73 6.93
N LEU A 195 -15.90 -1.88 7.15
CA LEU A 195 -14.46 -1.96 7.30
C LEU A 195 -13.71 -1.44 6.07
N PHE A 196 -14.23 -1.67 4.86
CA PHE A 196 -13.59 -1.19 3.63
C PHE A 196 -13.56 0.34 3.56
N ILE A 197 -14.61 1.01 4.02
CA ILE A 197 -14.62 2.47 4.16
C ILE A 197 -13.63 2.92 5.22
N ALA A 198 -13.64 2.28 6.39
CA ALA A 198 -12.73 2.62 7.48
C ALA A 198 -11.25 2.49 7.07
N LEU A 199 -10.86 1.36 6.47
CA LEU A 199 -9.51 1.14 5.94
C LEU A 199 -9.16 2.14 4.85
N GLY A 200 -10.07 2.36 3.90
CA GLY A 200 -9.88 3.31 2.80
C GLY A 200 -9.63 4.74 3.30
N CYS A 201 -10.38 5.21 4.30
CA CYS A 201 -10.18 6.53 4.88
C CYS A 201 -8.86 6.64 5.66
N ILE A 202 -8.52 5.64 6.47
CA ILE A 202 -7.24 5.60 7.21
C ILE A 202 -6.07 5.61 6.22
N PHE A 203 -6.14 4.78 5.18
CA PHE A 203 -5.09 4.68 4.18
C PHE A 203 -4.96 5.96 3.38
N LEU A 204 -6.07 6.55 2.92
CA LEU A 204 -6.05 7.80 2.17
C LEU A 204 -5.42 8.93 2.98
N LEU A 205 -5.75 9.04 4.27
CA LEU A 205 -5.18 10.05 5.16
C LEU A 205 -3.67 9.87 5.33
N MET A 206 -3.23 8.65 5.66
CA MET A 206 -1.81 8.33 5.83
C MET A 206 -1.01 8.53 4.55
N GLN A 207 -1.57 8.10 3.42
CA GLN A 207 -0.98 8.25 2.10
C GLN A 207 -0.90 9.71 1.69
N TYR A 208 -1.95 10.51 1.93
CA TYR A 208 -1.95 11.94 1.62
C TYR A 208 -0.82 12.66 2.38
N ILE A 209 -0.69 12.40 3.68
CA ILE A 209 0.41 12.92 4.50
C ILE A 209 1.76 12.48 3.92
N GLY A 210 1.90 11.19 3.59
CA GLY A 210 3.13 10.66 3.00
C GLY A 210 3.49 11.29 1.64
N CYS A 211 2.51 11.52 0.77
CA CYS A 211 2.69 12.18 -0.53
C CYS A 211 3.13 13.64 -0.37
N VAL A 212 2.60 14.37 0.62
CA VAL A 212 3.00 15.75 0.91
C VAL A 212 4.44 15.81 1.40
N LEU A 213 4.86 14.84 2.22
CA LEU A 213 6.23 14.73 2.73
C LEU A 213 7.25 14.29 1.69
N LEU A 214 6.81 13.58 0.65
CA LEU A 214 7.67 13.08 -0.41
C LEU A 214 8.30 14.23 -1.18
N ASN A 215 9.62 14.23 -1.37
CA ASN A 215 10.29 15.24 -2.18
C ASN A 215 11.47 14.67 -2.96
N LYS A 216 11.72 15.20 -4.16
CA LYS A 216 12.93 14.89 -4.95
C LYS A 216 14.05 15.87 -4.54
N PRO A 217 15.30 15.42 -4.38
CA PRO A 217 16.43 16.35 -4.19
C PRO A 217 16.68 17.19 -5.45
N SER A 218 17.27 18.38 -5.29
CA SER A 218 17.71 19.23 -6.41
C SER A 218 18.84 18.56 -7.20
N GLU A 219 18.92 18.84 -8.50
CA GLU A 219 19.94 18.23 -9.38
C GLU A 219 21.36 18.53 -8.89
N ASP A 220 21.63 19.76 -8.46
CA ASP A 220 22.93 20.18 -7.90
C ASP A 220 23.39 19.31 -6.72
N LYS A 221 22.46 18.92 -5.83
CA LYS A 221 22.79 18.08 -4.67
C LYS A 221 23.09 16.65 -5.07
N VAL A 222 22.43 16.16 -6.11
CA VAL A 222 22.68 14.82 -6.63
C VAL A 222 24.07 14.79 -7.25
N SER A 223 24.44 15.77 -8.08
CA SER A 223 25.78 15.85 -8.67
C SER A 223 26.88 15.98 -7.61
N GLU A 224 26.72 16.85 -6.61
CA GLU A 224 27.68 16.99 -5.51
C GLU A 224 27.92 15.66 -4.79
N SER A 225 26.85 14.93 -4.44
CA SER A 225 26.96 13.64 -3.76
C SER A 225 27.59 12.54 -4.62
N GLN A 226 27.38 12.58 -5.94
CA GLN A 226 28.00 11.63 -6.88
C GLN A 226 29.49 11.92 -7.05
N GLU A 227 29.87 13.20 -7.15
CA GLU A 227 31.27 13.60 -7.22
C GLU A 227 32.02 13.24 -5.94
N GLU A 228 31.42 13.46 -4.77
CA GLU A 228 32.01 13.08 -3.48
C GLU A 228 32.22 11.56 -3.37
N MET A 229 31.22 10.77 -3.77
CA MET A 229 31.32 9.31 -3.82
C MET A 229 32.45 8.83 -4.76
N VAL A 230 32.57 9.43 -5.94
CA VAL A 230 33.67 9.10 -6.88
C VAL A 230 35.03 9.45 -6.27
N ARG A 231 35.16 10.63 -5.65
CA ARG A 231 36.41 11.04 -4.98
C ARG A 231 36.81 10.10 -3.85
N LEU A 232 35.85 9.57 -3.07
CA LEU A 232 36.13 8.61 -2.00
C LEU A 232 36.63 7.27 -2.56
N LEU A 233 36.06 6.81 -3.67
CA LEU A 233 36.49 5.56 -4.31
C LEU A 233 37.86 5.68 -4.97
N GLU A 234 38.15 6.83 -5.59
CA GLU A 234 39.44 7.10 -6.24
C GLU A 234 40.53 7.48 -5.21
N GLY A 235 40.15 8.03 -4.06
CA GLY A 235 41.07 8.47 -3.00
C GLY A 235 41.66 7.34 -2.14
N ASP A 236 41.08 6.13 -2.19
CA ASP A 236 41.58 4.93 -1.51
C ASP A 236 42.63 4.14 -2.34
N GLU A 237 42.98 4.60 -3.55
CA GLU A 237 43.95 3.94 -4.45
C GLU A 237 45.43 4.39 -4.28
N ASN A 238 45.78 5.23 -3.29
CA ASN A 238 47.17 5.65 -2.99
C ASN A 238 47.62 5.30 -1.57
#